data_AF-A0A9J6EYE6-F1
#
_entry.id   AF-A0A9J6EYE6-F1
#
_cell.length_a   1.000
_cell.length_b   1.000
_cell.length_c   1.000
_cell.angle_alpha   90.00
_cell.angle_beta   90.00
_cell.angle_gamma   90.00
#
_symmetry.space_group_name_H-M   'P 1'
#
loop_
_entity.id
_entity.type
_entity.pdbx_description
1 polymer ?
#
loop_
_entity_poly.entity_id
_entity_poly.type
_entity_poly.pdbx_seq_one_letter_code
_entity_poly.pdbx_strand_id
1 'polypeptide(L)'
;MWELVQGSLLTLGVRDTESRVLWTVLAAIVHLGHAGALRSANGRPQFARAASAQRASLLLGTSVEDLAKSALDSPLLTVAGNSRGPARGDGAGDPVEPLQDFVASLYQEVFNVVVSLVNRALGGSGRSVAAVQVLDCPGFQPQSGTGAGGSAAATLEELCHNYIQERLQLLFHQWTFLNQQERYDQVPFRECVAEQLLDLLT
;
A
#
# COMPACT_ATOMS: atom_id res chain seq x y z
N MET A 1 -3.18 -21.21 8.35
CA MET A 1 -2.76 -19.90 7.80
C MET A 1 -2.66 -18.85 8.90
N TRP A 2 -3.71 -18.62 9.70
CA TRP A 2 -3.67 -17.69 10.84
C TRP A 2 -2.57 -18.00 11.89
N GLU A 3 -2.45 -19.26 12.29
CA GLU A 3 -1.40 -19.72 13.22
C GLU A 3 0.02 -19.39 12.75
N LEU A 4 0.27 -19.38 11.43
CA LEU A 4 1.57 -19.03 10.87
C LEU A 4 1.87 -17.55 11.07
N VAL A 5 0.88 -16.67 10.90
CA VAL A 5 1.05 -15.23 11.12
C VAL A 5 1.35 -14.95 12.59
N GLN A 6 0.62 -15.60 13.51
CA GLN A 6 0.88 -15.46 14.94
C GLN A 6 2.26 -15.99 15.34
N GLY A 7 2.66 -17.16 14.83
CA GLY A 7 4.00 -17.72 15.05
C GLY A 7 5.13 -16.85 14.50
N SER A 8 4.94 -16.22 13.34
CA SER A 8 5.90 -15.28 12.76
C SER A 8 6.06 -14.02 13.61
N LEU A 9 4.97 -13.45 14.13
CA LEU A 9 5.04 -12.28 15.03
C LEU A 9 5.79 -12.60 16.33
N LEU A 10 5.60 -13.80 16.87
CA LEU A 10 6.36 -14.27 18.04
C LEU A 10 7.85 -14.42 17.72
N THR A 11 8.18 -14.98 16.55
CA THR A 11 9.58 -15.10 16.08
C THR A 11 10.25 -13.73 15.92
N LEU A 12 9.49 -12.72 15.48
CA LEU A 12 9.96 -11.33 15.38
C LEU A 12 10.06 -10.60 16.74
N GLY A 13 9.72 -11.26 17.85
CA GLY A 13 9.74 -10.67 19.19
C GLY A 13 8.66 -9.61 19.40
N VAL A 14 7.55 -9.67 18.66
CA VAL A 14 6.38 -8.80 18.86
C VAL A 14 5.65 -9.24 20.12
N ARG A 15 5.38 -8.31 21.03
CA ARG A 15 4.69 -8.61 22.29
C ARG A 15 3.22 -8.90 22.05
N ASP A 16 2.61 -9.73 22.88
CA ASP A 16 1.17 -10.02 22.83
C ASP A 16 0.31 -8.76 22.95
N THR A 17 0.78 -7.74 23.67
CA THR A 17 0.09 -6.46 23.76
C THR A 17 0.14 -5.69 22.44
N GLU A 18 1.27 -5.73 21.72
CA GLU A 18 1.43 -5.07 20.42
C GLU A 18 0.56 -5.75 19.36
N SER A 19 0.55 -7.09 19.32
CA SER A 19 -0.29 -7.83 18.38
C SER A 19 -1.79 -7.61 18.64
N ARG A 20 -2.23 -7.59 19.91
CA ARG A 20 -3.62 -7.27 20.28
C ARG A 20 -4.05 -5.89 19.81
N VAL A 21 -3.18 -4.88 19.87
CA VAL A 21 -3.48 -3.54 19.34
C VAL A 21 -3.70 -3.60 17.83
N LEU A 22 -2.84 -4.29 17.08
CA LEU A 22 -3.04 -4.48 15.63
C LEU A 22 -4.40 -5.11 15.32
N TRP A 23 -4.77 -6.17 16.05
CA TRP A 23 -6.06 -6.85 15.87
C TRP A 23 -7.26 -5.97 16.22
N THR A 24 -7.12 -5.13 17.24
CA THR A 24 -8.17 -4.20 17.67
C THR A 24 -8.45 -3.16 16.58
N VAL A 25 -7.40 -2.60 15.96
CA VAL A 25 -7.56 -1.64 14.86
C VAL A 25 -8.12 -2.31 13.60
N LEU A 26 -7.66 -3.52 13.25
CA LEU A 26 -8.21 -4.28 12.13
C LEU A 26 -9.69 -4.64 12.33
N ALA A 27 -10.09 -5.00 13.56
CA ALA A 27 -11.49 -5.22 13.89
C ALA A 27 -12.32 -3.93 13.78
N ALA A 28 -11.77 -2.78 14.16
CA ALA A 28 -12.41 -1.48 13.98
C ALA A 28 -12.62 -1.16 12.49
N ILE A 29 -11.62 -1.41 11.64
CA ILE A 29 -11.73 -1.28 10.16
C ILE A 29 -12.89 -2.11 9.62
N VAL A 30 -13.00 -3.38 10.03
CA VAL A 30 -14.10 -4.25 9.61
C VAL A 30 -15.45 -3.68 10.05
N HIS A 31 -15.56 -3.18 11.28
CA HIS A 31 -16.79 -2.54 11.76
C HIS A 31 -17.14 -1.25 11.02
N LEU A 32 -16.15 -0.44 10.64
CA LEU A 32 -16.34 0.77 9.82
C LEU A 32 -16.86 0.42 8.42
N GLY A 33 -16.29 -0.61 7.77
CA GLY A 33 -16.78 -1.11 6.48
C GLY A 33 -18.24 -1.56 6.55
N HIS A 34 -18.65 -2.21 7.64
CA HIS A 34 -20.06 -2.59 7.86
C HIS A 34 -20.95 -1.40 8.26
N ALA A 35 -20.40 -0.36 8.89
CA ALA A 35 -21.14 0.83 9.29
C ALA A 35 -21.67 1.58 8.08
N GLY A 36 -20.84 1.73 7.04
CA GLY A 36 -21.16 2.48 5.83
C GLY A 36 -21.47 3.94 6.12
N ALA A 37 -21.68 4.74 5.06
CA ALA A 37 -22.07 6.13 5.19
C ALA A 37 -23.34 6.41 4.36
N LEU A 38 -24.17 7.31 4.85
CA LEU A 38 -25.35 7.80 4.14
C LEU A 38 -25.52 9.31 4.38
N ARG A 39 -26.25 9.97 3.49
CA ARG A 39 -26.61 11.37 3.66
C ARG A 39 -27.92 11.46 4.43
N SER A 40 -27.88 12.16 5.56
CA SER A 40 -29.06 12.37 6.40
C SER A 40 -30.03 13.37 5.76
N ALA A 41 -31.25 13.45 6.28
CA ALA A 41 -32.29 14.37 5.78
C ALA A 41 -31.88 15.86 5.87
N ASN A 42 -30.94 16.19 6.76
CA ASN A 42 -30.36 17.53 6.91
C ASN A 42 -29.16 17.78 5.97
N GLY A 43 -28.87 16.85 5.04
CA GLY A 43 -27.77 16.94 4.09
C GLY A 43 -26.39 16.61 4.66
N ARG A 44 -26.26 16.30 5.95
CA ARG A 44 -24.97 15.94 6.58
C ARG A 44 -24.65 14.45 6.42
N PRO A 45 -23.38 14.08 6.22
CA PRO A 45 -22.98 12.67 6.19
C PRO A 45 -23.10 12.07 7.60
N GLN A 46 -23.62 10.84 7.69
CA GLN A 46 -23.72 10.08 8.94
C GLN A 46 -23.51 8.59 8.66
N PHE A 47 -23.15 7.82 9.68
CA PHE A 47 -23.05 6.36 9.54
C PHE A 47 -24.40 5.73 9.23
N ALA A 48 -24.43 4.79 8.28
CA ALA A 48 -25.67 4.10 7.93
C ALA A 48 -26.13 3.14 9.04
N ARG A 49 -25.18 2.51 9.74
CA ARG A 49 -25.44 1.60 10.87
C ARG A 49 -24.71 2.06 12.12
N ALA A 50 -25.42 2.80 12.99
CA ALA A 50 -24.88 3.35 14.22
C ALA A 50 -24.29 2.29 15.17
N ALA A 51 -24.89 1.09 15.26
CA ALA A 51 -24.38 0.02 16.12
C ALA A 51 -22.98 -0.49 15.70
N SER A 52 -22.70 -0.53 14.40
CA SER A 52 -21.37 -0.91 13.89
C SER A 52 -20.36 0.21 14.13
N ALA A 53 -20.75 1.47 13.94
CA ALA A 53 -19.92 2.63 14.24
C ALA A 53 -19.57 2.72 15.74
N GLN A 54 -20.53 2.41 16.63
CA GLN A 54 -20.30 2.32 18.07
C GLN A 54 -19.24 1.27 18.42
N ARG A 55 -19.32 0.07 17.83
CA ARG A 55 -18.29 -0.96 18.04
C ARG A 55 -16.92 -0.51 17.55
N ALA A 56 -16.84 0.15 16.39
CA ALA A 56 -15.59 0.70 15.89
C ALA A 56 -15.01 1.76 16.85
N SER A 57 -15.84 2.70 17.34
CA SER A 57 -15.40 3.74 18.29
C SER A 57 -14.89 3.16 19.61
N LEU A 58 -15.54 2.10 20.12
CA LEU A 58 -15.12 1.41 21.34
C LEU A 58 -13.73 0.77 21.17
N LEU A 59 -13.48 0.13 20.02
CA LEU A 59 -12.20 -0.50 19.72
C LEU A 59 -11.08 0.54 19.54
N LEU A 60 -11.40 1.70 18.93
CA LEU A 60 -10.46 2.80 18.74
C LEU A 60 -10.26 3.66 20.00
N GLY A 61 -11.11 3.49 21.03
CA GLY A 61 -11.09 4.28 22.25
C GLY A 61 -11.54 5.73 22.05
N THR A 62 -12.42 5.99 21.08
CA THR A 62 -12.94 7.33 20.75
C THR A 62 -14.45 7.41 20.98
N SER A 63 -14.99 8.63 21.00
CA SER A 63 -16.44 8.85 20.94
C SER A 63 -16.96 8.62 19.52
N VAL A 64 -18.25 8.29 19.39
CA VAL A 64 -18.87 8.10 18.07
C VAL A 64 -18.91 9.42 17.31
N GLU A 65 -19.11 10.52 18.03
CA GLU A 65 -19.17 11.87 17.47
C GLU A 65 -17.82 12.30 16.90
N ASP A 66 -16.72 12.05 17.60
CA ASP A 66 -15.38 12.41 17.12
C ASP A 66 -14.96 11.49 15.96
N LEU A 67 -15.30 10.20 16.03
CA LEU A 67 -15.09 9.28 14.92
C LEU A 67 -15.85 9.72 13.67
N ALA A 68 -17.12 10.16 13.82
CA ALA A 68 -17.92 10.66 12.70
C ALA A 68 -17.30 11.92 12.07
N LYS A 69 -16.86 12.88 12.89
CA LYS A 69 -16.19 14.10 12.39
C LYS A 69 -14.92 13.74 11.61
N SER A 70 -14.07 12.85 12.13
CA SER A 70 -12.82 12.48 11.47
C SER A 70 -13.03 11.66 10.20
N ALA A 71 -14.00 10.74 10.20
CA ALA A 71 -14.21 9.81 9.08
C ALA A 71 -15.12 10.37 7.98
N LEU A 72 -16.05 11.27 8.30
CA LEU A 72 -17.09 11.72 7.37
C LEU A 72 -16.99 13.20 7.01
N ASP A 73 -16.46 14.04 7.90
CA ASP A 73 -16.32 15.50 7.68
C ASP A 73 -14.88 15.88 7.26
N SER A 74 -14.15 14.96 6.64
CA SER A 74 -12.73 15.17 6.30
C SER A 74 -12.53 16.46 5.48
N PRO A 75 -11.75 17.45 5.99
CA PRO A 75 -11.50 18.70 5.29
C PRO A 75 -10.56 18.53 4.08
N LEU A 76 -9.97 17.35 3.88
CA LEU A 76 -8.98 17.11 2.82
C LEU A 76 -9.55 17.31 1.41
N LEU A 77 -10.86 17.11 1.23
CA LEU A 77 -11.57 17.38 -0.04
C LEU A 77 -11.65 18.87 -0.38
N THR A 78 -11.27 19.78 0.52
CA THR A 78 -11.24 21.24 0.25
C THR A 78 -9.89 21.76 -0.22
N VAL A 79 -8.80 20.99 -0.07
CA VAL A 79 -7.44 21.43 -0.45
C VAL A 79 -6.99 20.89 -1.82
N ALA A 80 -7.61 19.82 -2.34
CA ALA A 80 -7.44 19.36 -3.73
C ALA A 80 -8.23 20.21 -4.74
N GLY A 81 -8.38 21.51 -4.47
CA GLY A 81 -9.19 22.49 -5.21
C GLY A 81 -8.63 22.91 -6.58
N ASN A 82 -7.83 22.08 -7.25
CA ASN A 82 -7.37 22.36 -8.62
C ASN A 82 -7.75 21.28 -9.67
N SER A 83 -8.52 20.26 -9.29
CA SER A 83 -9.16 19.33 -10.23
C SER A 83 -10.67 19.53 -10.24
N ARG A 84 -11.10 20.76 -10.55
CA ARG A 84 -12.45 20.98 -11.11
C ARG A 84 -12.47 20.46 -12.55
N GLY A 85 -12.63 19.14 -12.68
CA GLY A 85 -13.30 18.59 -13.86
C GLY A 85 -14.70 19.20 -13.98
N PRO A 86 -15.32 19.23 -15.17
CA PRO A 86 -16.61 19.88 -15.38
C PRO A 86 -17.61 19.31 -14.37
N ALA A 87 -18.11 20.20 -13.51
CA ALA A 87 -19.05 19.88 -12.46
C ALA A 87 -20.24 19.13 -13.07
N ARG A 88 -20.30 17.82 -12.86
CA ARG A 88 -21.57 17.09 -12.94
C ARG A 88 -22.37 17.62 -11.76
N GLY A 89 -23.40 18.40 -12.06
CA GLY A 89 -24.24 19.04 -11.07
C GLY A 89 -24.93 18.02 -10.17
N ASP A 90 -24.39 17.83 -8.97
CA ASP A 90 -25.13 17.76 -7.70
C ASP A 90 -24.09 17.92 -6.58
N GLY A 91 -24.16 19.03 -5.85
CA GLY A 91 -23.04 19.60 -5.07
C GLY A 91 -22.63 18.85 -3.80
N ALA A 92 -22.81 17.54 -3.70
CA ALA A 92 -22.37 16.76 -2.56
C ALA A 92 -21.94 15.36 -3.00
N GLY A 93 -20.64 15.07 -2.95
CA GLY A 93 -20.08 13.75 -3.28
C GLY A 93 -20.69 12.62 -2.45
N ASP A 94 -20.45 11.38 -2.87
CA ASP A 94 -20.92 10.20 -2.15
C ASP A 94 -20.35 10.22 -0.72
N PRO A 95 -21.18 10.23 0.34
CA PRO A 95 -20.69 10.20 1.74
C PRO A 95 -19.84 8.97 2.05
N VAL A 96 -19.85 7.95 1.18
CA VAL A 96 -19.01 6.75 1.28
C VAL A 96 -17.54 7.03 0.95
N GLU A 97 -17.24 7.99 0.08
CA GLU A 97 -15.86 8.27 -0.38
C GLU A 97 -14.95 8.74 0.78
N PRO A 98 -15.32 9.73 1.62
CA PRO A 98 -14.51 10.11 2.79
C PRO A 98 -14.30 8.96 3.79
N LEU A 99 -15.30 8.09 3.94
CA LEU A 99 -15.20 6.92 4.82
C LEU A 99 -14.21 5.90 4.26
N GLN A 100 -14.21 5.68 2.94
CA GLN A 100 -13.26 4.80 2.28
C GLN A 100 -11.83 5.32 2.42
N ASP A 101 -11.61 6.61 2.22
CA ASP A 101 -10.30 7.25 2.40
C ASP A 101 -9.79 7.12 3.84
N PHE A 102 -10.69 7.35 4.81
CA PHE A 102 -10.36 7.19 6.24
C PHE A 102 -9.98 5.74 6.56
N VAL A 103 -10.74 4.77 6.06
CA VAL A 103 -10.46 3.34 6.28
C VAL A 103 -9.16 2.92 5.60
N ALA A 104 -8.92 3.36 4.36
CA ALA A 104 -7.68 3.10 3.64
C ALA A 104 -6.47 3.68 4.38
N SER A 105 -6.59 4.91 4.90
CA SER A 105 -5.55 5.56 5.70
C SER A 105 -5.27 4.80 7.00
N LEU A 106 -6.32 4.33 7.70
CA LEU A 106 -6.16 3.54 8.92
C LEU A 106 -5.44 2.21 8.64
N TYR A 107 -5.78 1.54 7.53
CA TYR A 107 -5.11 0.33 7.11
C TYR A 107 -3.64 0.57 6.76
N GLN A 108 -3.34 1.68 6.06
CA GLN A 108 -1.98 2.07 5.72
C GLN A 108 -1.13 2.29 6.98
N GLU A 109 -1.67 2.94 8.01
CA GLU A 109 -0.98 3.11 9.29
C GLU A 109 -0.72 1.78 10.00
N VAL A 110 -1.69 0.86 10.00
CA VAL A 110 -1.47 -0.50 10.53
C VAL A 110 -0.34 -1.19 9.79
N PHE A 111 -0.30 -1.09 8.46
CA PHE A 111 0.76 -1.68 7.64
C PHE A 111 2.13 -1.04 7.94
N ASN A 112 2.21 0.28 8.08
CA ASN A 112 3.42 1.00 8.48
C ASN A 112 3.95 0.51 9.84
N VAL A 113 3.05 0.29 10.81
CA VAL A 113 3.43 -0.27 12.12
C VAL A 113 4.00 -1.68 11.95
N VAL A 114 3.39 -2.55 11.14
CA VAL A 114 3.93 -3.90 10.87
C VAL A 114 5.33 -3.82 10.26
N VAL A 115 5.54 -2.96 9.26
CA VAL A 115 6.87 -2.72 8.67
C VAL A 115 7.86 -2.24 9.72
N SER A 116 7.46 -1.34 10.61
CA SER A 116 8.32 -0.85 11.69
C SER A 116 8.71 -1.96 12.69
N LEU A 117 7.80 -2.90 12.99
CA LEU A 117 8.06 -4.03 13.87
C LEU A 117 9.04 -5.02 13.25
N VAL A 118 8.90 -5.29 11.95
CA VAL A 118 9.84 -6.11 11.18
C VAL A 118 11.22 -5.45 11.16
N ASN A 119 11.28 -4.15 10.82
CA ASN A 119 12.53 -3.41 10.79
C ASN A 119 13.20 -3.32 12.17
N ARG A 120 12.41 -3.22 13.25
CA ARG A 120 12.92 -3.29 14.63
C ARG A 120 13.58 -4.63 14.93
N ALA A 121 12.96 -5.73 14.49
CA ALA A 121 13.49 -7.07 14.70
C ALA A 121 14.76 -7.36 13.86
N LEU A 122 14.83 -6.81 12.64
CA LEU A 122 15.96 -6.98 11.73
C LEU A 122 17.08 -5.96 11.92
N GLY A 123 16.79 -4.84 12.58
CA GLY A 123 17.73 -3.76 12.83
C GLY A 123 18.86 -4.18 13.78
N GLY A 124 20.00 -4.56 13.22
CA GLY A 124 21.22 -4.87 13.98
C GLY A 124 21.94 -3.62 14.48
N SER A 125 22.63 -3.72 15.62
CA SER A 125 23.45 -2.63 16.20
C SER A 125 24.83 -2.45 15.53
N GLY A 126 25.15 -3.21 14.48
CA GLY A 126 26.45 -3.23 13.83
C GLY A 126 26.55 -2.33 12.59
N ARG A 127 27.75 -1.90 12.23
CA ARG A 127 28.01 -1.27 10.93
C ARG A 127 28.01 -2.34 9.84
N SER A 128 27.21 -2.15 8.80
CA SER A 128 27.26 -3.00 7.61
C SER A 128 28.44 -2.59 6.72
N VAL A 129 29.21 -3.57 6.23
CA VAL A 129 30.32 -3.37 5.27
C VAL A 129 29.84 -3.48 3.82
N ALA A 130 28.81 -4.30 3.57
CA ALA A 130 28.22 -4.52 2.26
C ALA A 130 26.72 -4.80 2.40
N ALA A 131 25.94 -4.46 1.38
CA ALA A 131 24.49 -4.70 1.36
C ALA A 131 24.09 -5.35 0.03
N VAL A 132 23.25 -6.38 0.12
CA VAL A 132 22.56 -6.97 -1.04
C VAL A 132 21.11 -6.48 -0.97
N GLN A 133 20.65 -5.86 -2.04
CA GLN A 133 19.27 -5.39 -2.17
C GLN A 133 18.50 -6.36 -3.05
N VAL A 134 17.40 -6.88 -2.51
CA VAL A 134 16.46 -7.73 -3.26
C VAL A 134 15.22 -6.89 -3.51
N LEU A 135 14.81 -6.81 -4.77
CA LEU A 135 13.61 -6.10 -5.18
C LEU A 135 12.52 -7.11 -5.54
N ASP A 136 11.39 -7.03 -4.84
CA ASP A 136 10.18 -7.79 -5.12
C ASP A 136 9.04 -6.80 -5.38
N CYS A 137 8.67 -6.63 -6.64
CA CYS A 137 7.60 -5.73 -7.07
C CYS A 137 6.45 -6.55 -7.66
N PRO A 138 5.18 -6.11 -7.50
CA PRO A 138 4.06 -6.75 -8.18
C PRO A 138 4.28 -6.73 -9.70
N GLY A 139 3.98 -7.85 -10.36
CA GLY A 139 4.15 -7.99 -11.81
C GLY A 139 3.20 -7.12 -12.64
N PHE A 140 3.33 -7.18 -13.97
CA PHE A 140 2.46 -6.44 -14.89
C PHE A 140 0.98 -6.76 -14.65
N GLN A 141 0.17 -5.73 -14.42
CA GLN A 141 -1.26 -5.84 -14.20
C GLN A 141 -1.99 -5.41 -15.48
N PRO A 142 -2.58 -6.35 -16.23
CA PRO A 142 -3.43 -5.97 -17.36
C PRO A 142 -4.65 -5.20 -16.85
N GLN A 143 -5.11 -4.20 -17.62
CA GLN A 143 -6.23 -3.35 -17.22
C GLN A 143 -7.44 -4.19 -16.80
N SER A 144 -7.94 -3.94 -15.59
CA SER A 144 -9.02 -4.69 -14.93
C SER A 144 -10.41 -4.55 -15.60
N GLY A 145 -10.51 -3.90 -16.77
CA GLY A 145 -11.76 -3.63 -17.50
C GLY A 145 -11.97 -4.41 -18.80
N THR A 146 -11.05 -5.29 -19.24
CA THR A 146 -11.15 -5.94 -20.57
C THR A 146 -12.05 -7.19 -20.63
N GLY A 147 -12.69 -7.58 -19.53
CA GLY A 147 -13.80 -8.53 -19.57
C GLY A 147 -15.03 -7.91 -20.23
N ALA A 148 -15.78 -8.70 -21.01
CA ALA A 148 -16.94 -8.27 -21.79
C ALA A 148 -17.95 -7.41 -20.99
N GLY A 149 -17.80 -6.08 -21.03
CA GLY A 149 -18.72 -5.10 -20.43
C GLY A 149 -18.11 -4.03 -19.51
N GLY A 150 -16.80 -4.04 -19.21
CA GLY A 150 -16.20 -3.12 -18.25
C GLY A 150 -15.67 -1.80 -18.83
N SER A 151 -16.44 -0.71 -18.73
CA SER A 151 -15.96 0.66 -19.02
C SER A 151 -15.21 1.28 -17.81
N ALA A 152 -14.25 0.55 -17.23
CA ALA A 152 -13.42 1.07 -16.14
C ALA A 152 -12.05 1.46 -16.70
N ALA A 153 -11.69 2.74 -16.58
CA ALA A 153 -10.36 3.23 -16.92
C ALA A 153 -9.33 2.69 -15.91
N ALA A 154 -8.09 2.51 -16.36
CA ALA A 154 -7.00 2.11 -15.47
C ALA A 154 -6.80 3.14 -14.35
N THR A 155 -6.57 2.67 -13.13
CA THR A 155 -6.33 3.55 -11.98
C THR A 155 -4.91 4.11 -12.01
N LEU A 156 -4.66 5.21 -11.28
CA LEU A 156 -3.30 5.73 -11.10
C LEU A 156 -2.38 4.69 -10.45
N GLU A 157 -2.91 3.88 -9.53
CA GLU A 157 -2.17 2.81 -8.86
C GLU A 157 -1.72 1.73 -9.85
N GLU A 158 -2.62 1.26 -10.72
CA GLU A 158 -2.29 0.33 -11.80
C GLU A 158 -1.23 0.91 -12.75
N LEU A 159 -1.32 2.19 -13.08
CA LEU A 159 -0.30 2.89 -13.88
C LEU A 159 1.05 2.89 -13.16
N CYS A 160 1.10 3.21 -11.86
CA CYS A 160 2.33 3.21 -11.08
C CYS A 160 2.98 1.82 -11.03
N HIS A 161 2.20 0.76 -10.82
CA HIS A 161 2.70 -0.62 -10.85
C HIS A 161 3.31 -0.98 -12.21
N ASN A 162 2.58 -0.70 -13.30
CA ASN A 162 3.03 -1.00 -14.65
C ASN A 162 4.24 -0.16 -15.07
N TYR A 163 4.31 1.10 -14.64
CA TYR A 163 5.46 1.96 -14.88
C TYR A 163 6.73 1.41 -14.19
N ILE A 164 6.64 0.99 -12.93
CA ILE A 164 7.77 0.37 -12.23
C ILE A 164 8.24 -0.88 -12.98
N GLN A 165 7.31 -1.71 -13.45
CA GLN A 165 7.65 -2.91 -14.24
C GLN A 165 8.35 -2.58 -15.56
N GLU A 166 7.87 -1.58 -16.31
CA GLU A 166 8.55 -1.15 -17.54
C GLU A 166 9.96 -0.64 -17.26
N ARG A 167 10.15 0.13 -16.18
CA ARG A 167 11.48 0.61 -15.76
C ARG A 167 12.41 -0.54 -15.38
N LEU A 168 11.90 -1.59 -14.74
CA LEU A 168 12.68 -2.78 -14.41
C LEU A 168 13.07 -3.59 -15.64
N GLN A 169 12.16 -3.72 -16.62
CA GLN A 169 12.47 -4.37 -17.89
C GLN A 169 13.54 -3.62 -18.67
N LEU A 170 13.48 -2.29 -18.71
CA LEU A 170 14.52 -1.45 -19.31
C LEU A 170 15.87 -1.60 -18.61
N LEU A 171 15.87 -1.62 -17.26
CA LEU A 171 17.08 -1.85 -16.48
C LEU A 171 17.69 -3.23 -16.75
N PHE A 172 16.86 -4.27 -16.81
CA PHE A 172 17.29 -5.63 -17.16
C PHE A 172 17.89 -5.69 -18.56
N HIS A 173 17.26 -5.03 -19.54
CA HIS A 173 17.78 -4.98 -20.91
C HIS A 173 19.14 -4.28 -20.97
N GLN A 174 19.28 -3.15 -20.30
CA GLN A 174 20.53 -2.40 -20.25
C GLN A 174 21.67 -3.23 -19.62
N TRP A 175 21.43 -3.85 -18.48
CA TRP A 175 22.45 -4.65 -17.78
C TRP A 175 22.81 -5.94 -18.49
N THR A 176 21.82 -6.63 -19.03
CA THR A 176 22.01 -7.96 -19.63
C THR A 176 22.61 -7.87 -21.03
N PHE A 177 22.22 -6.86 -21.82
CA PHE A 177 22.64 -6.78 -23.22
C PHE A 177 23.60 -5.61 -23.46
N LEU A 178 23.19 -4.38 -23.18
CA LEU A 178 23.96 -3.20 -23.58
C LEU A 178 25.30 -3.10 -22.85
N ASN A 179 25.31 -3.29 -21.53
CA ASN A 179 26.55 -3.25 -20.74
C ASN A 179 27.51 -4.38 -21.14
N GLN A 180 26.98 -5.55 -21.50
CA GLN A 180 27.80 -6.67 -21.96
C GLN A 180 28.44 -6.34 -23.31
N GLN A 181 27.63 -5.84 -24.26
CA GLN A 181 28.12 -5.40 -25.57
C GLN A 181 29.22 -4.34 -25.44
N GLU A 182 29.01 -3.33 -24.60
CA GLU A 182 30.01 -2.28 -24.35
C GLU A 182 31.30 -2.85 -23.76
N ARG A 183 31.23 -3.79 -22.82
CA ARG A 183 32.42 -4.48 -22.28
C ARG A 183 33.17 -5.24 -23.37
N TYR A 184 32.48 -5.93 -24.27
CA TYR A 184 33.12 -6.63 -25.38
C TYR A 184 33.79 -5.68 -26.37
N ASP A 185 33.25 -4.47 -26.57
CA ASP A 185 33.85 -3.46 -27.45
C ASP A 185 35.09 -2.80 -26.82
N GLN A 186 35.20 -2.76 -25.49
CA GLN A 186 36.31 -2.16 -24.75
C GLN A 186 37.49 -3.12 -24.50
N VAL A 187 37.27 -4.43 -24.48
CA VAL A 187 38.30 -5.44 -24.15
C VAL A 187 38.67 -6.25 -25.41
N PRO A 188 39.95 -6.29 -25.83
CA PRO A 188 40.36 -7.14 -26.95
C PRO A 188 40.06 -8.61 -26.66
N PHE A 189 39.46 -9.29 -27.64
CA PHE A 189 38.80 -10.61 -27.55
C PHE A 189 39.58 -11.74 -26.82
N ARG A 190 40.91 -11.63 -26.66
CA ARG A 190 41.75 -12.61 -25.98
C ARG A 190 41.77 -12.50 -24.45
N GLU A 191 41.50 -11.34 -23.87
CA GLU A 191 41.45 -11.15 -22.40
C GLU A 191 40.05 -11.42 -21.83
N CYS A 192 39.01 -11.28 -22.64
CA CYS A 192 37.62 -11.43 -22.20
C CYS A 192 37.24 -12.85 -21.75
N VAL A 193 37.80 -13.89 -22.39
CA VAL A 193 37.56 -15.30 -22.01
C VAL A 193 38.25 -15.66 -20.68
N ALA A 194 39.35 -15.00 -20.34
CA ALA A 194 40.07 -15.24 -19.09
C ALA A 194 39.34 -14.59 -17.89
N GLU A 195 38.74 -13.40 -18.06
CA GLU A 195 37.94 -12.76 -17.01
C GLU A 195 36.63 -13.51 -16.73
N GLN A 196 35.91 -13.98 -17.76
CA GLN A 196 34.66 -14.74 -17.54
C GLN A 196 34.87 -16.05 -16.76
N LEU A 197 36.04 -16.68 -16.90
CA LEU A 197 36.40 -17.87 -16.11
C LEU A 197 36.77 -17.53 -14.66
N LEU A 198 37.30 -16.33 -14.39
CA LEU A 198 37.58 -15.88 -13.02
C LEU A 198 36.30 -15.44 -12.28
N ASP A 199 35.40 -14.73 -12.97
CA ASP A 199 34.11 -14.28 -12.40
C ASP A 199 33.13 -15.44 -12.12
N LEU A 200 33.31 -16.60 -12.76
CA LEU A 200 32.56 -17.84 -12.48
C LEU A 200 33.17 -18.68 -11.35
N LEU A 201 34.42 -18.40 -10.94
CA LEU A 201 35.18 -19.16 -9.94
C LEU A 201 35.40 -18.39 -8.62
N THR A 202 34.89 -17.17 -8.50
CA THR A 202 34.87 -16.36 -7.26
C THR A 202 33.44 -16.03 -6.86
#